data_AF-A0A0C3PAY0-F1
#
_entry.id   AF-A0A0C3PAY0-F1
#
_cell.length_a   1.000
_cell.length_b   1.000
_cell.length_c   1.000
_cell.angle_alpha   90.00
_cell.angle_beta   90.00
_cell.angle_gamma   90.00
#
_symmetry.space_group_name_H-M   'P 1'
#
loop_
_entity.id
_entity.type
_entity.pdbx_description
1 polymer ?
#
loop_
_entity_poly.entity_id
_entity_poly.type
_entity_poly.pdbx_seq_one_letter_code
_entity_poly.pdbx_strand_id
1 'polypeptide(L)' 'VRVEHAFAALKGRFQSLREVCLKIWTEKDMKVTIYWVLCCIILHNMIIRFEEEMDDTIERSTDWA' A
#
# COMPACT_ATOMS: atom_id res chain seq x y z
N VAL A 1 -9.42 -7.70 -18.93
CA VAL A 1 -7.98 -7.73 -19.32
C VAL A 1 -7.16 -6.56 -18.74
N ARG A 2 -7.23 -5.31 -19.23
CA ARG A 2 -6.33 -4.22 -18.75
C ARG A 2 -6.38 -3.93 -17.25
N VAL A 3 -7.57 -3.91 -16.66
CA VAL A 3 -7.78 -3.61 -15.23
C VAL A 3 -7.20 -4.71 -14.34
N GLU A 4 -7.40 -5.98 -14.71
CA GLU A 4 -6.89 -7.13 -13.97
C GLU A 4 -5.36 -7.15 -13.94
N HIS A 5 -4.69 -6.80 -15.05
CA HIS A 5 -3.23 -6.70 -15.08
C HIS A 5 -2.71 -5.57 -14.17
N ALA A 6 -3.40 -4.43 -14.10
CA ALA A 6 -3.05 -3.36 -13.18
C ALA A 6 -3.17 -3.80 -11.72
N PHE A 7 -4.25 -4.51 -11.36
CA PHE A 7 -4.41 -5.09 -10.03
C PHE A 7 -3.36 -6.15 -9.71
N ALA A 8 -3.00 -7.01 -10.67
CA ALA A 8 -1.94 -7.99 -10.49
C ALA A 8 -0.59 -7.32 -10.20
N ALA A 9 -0.24 -6.26 -10.93
CA ALA A 9 0.97 -5.48 -10.68
C ALA A 9 0.94 -4.80 -9.30
N LEU A 10 -0.19 -4.23 -8.89
CA LEU A 10 -0.38 -3.63 -7.57
C LEU A 10 -0.24 -4.65 -6.44
N LYS A 11 -0.84 -5.84 -6.58
CA LYS A 11 -0.67 -6.95 -5.62
C LYS A 11 0.77 -7.44 -5.51
N GLY A 12 1.53 -7.39 -6.61
CA GLY A 12 2.95 -7.71 -6.60
C GLY A 12 3.79 -6.68 -5.84
N ARG A 13 3.41 -5.39 -5.90
CA ARG A 13 4.12 -4.31 -5.18
C ARG A 13 3.73 -4.21 -3.71
N PHE A 14 2.44 -4.33 -3.38
CA PHE A 14 1.93 -4.13 -2.03
C PHE A 14 1.51 -5.46 -1.43
N GLN A 15 2.30 -5.97 -0.48
CA GLN A 15 1.98 -7.23 0.20
C GLN A 15 0.61 -7.19 0.91
N SER A 16 0.18 -6.02 1.38
CA SER A 16 -1.14 -5.78 1.97
C SER A 16 -2.32 -6.06 1.02
N LEU A 17 -2.09 -6.04 -0.30
CA LEU A 17 -3.10 -6.32 -1.31
C LEU A 17 -3.12 -7.79 -1.78
N ARG A 18 -2.12 -8.59 -1.39
CA ARG A 18 -1.90 -9.95 -1.92
C ARG A 18 -3.07 -10.90 -1.67
N GLU A 19 -3.70 -10.82 -0.50
CA GLU A 19 -4.85 -11.65 -0.12
C GLU A 19 -6.21 -11.09 -0.56
N VAL A 20 -6.24 -9.87 -1.12
CA VAL A 20 -7.50 -9.24 -1.49
C VAL A 20 -8.08 -9.90 -2.76
N CYS A 21 -9.01 -10.84 -2.59
CA CYS A 21 -9.74 -11.46 -3.68
C CYS A 21 -10.81 -10.50 -4.24
N LEU A 22 -10.44 -9.72 -5.25
CA LEU A 22 -11.31 -8.75 -5.91
C LEU A 22 -12.21 -9.44 -6.94
N LYS A 23 -13.42 -9.77 -6.51
CA LYS A 23 -14.50 -10.22 -7.40
C LYS A 23 -15.25 -8.99 -7.91
N ILE A 24 -14.79 -8.41 -9.02
CA ILE A 24 -15.40 -7.22 -9.64
C ILE A 24 -16.53 -7.70 -10.56
N TRP A 25 -17.75 -7.76 -10.05
CA TRP A 25 -18.94 -8.15 -10.84
C TRP A 25 -19.74 -6.94 -11.29
N THR A 26 -19.70 -5.86 -10.52
CA THR A 26 -20.48 -4.64 -10.77
C THR A 26 -19.61 -3.39 -10.68
N GLU A 27 -20.09 -2.27 -11.23
CA GLU A 27 -19.43 -0.97 -11.12
C GLU A 27 -19.29 -0.50 -9.66
N LYS A 28 -20.20 -0.93 -8.78
CA LYS A 28 -20.14 -0.67 -7.33
C LYS A 28 -18.95 -1.41 -6.70
N ASP A 29 -18.77 -2.69 -7.05
CA ASP A 29 -17.64 -3.49 -6.58
C ASP A 29 -16.32 -2.91 -7.08
N MET A 30 -16.31 -2.37 -8.30
CA MET A 30 -15.15 -1.68 -8.87
C MET A 30 -14.78 -0.44 -8.03
N LYS A 31 -15.76 0.41 -7.67
CA LYS A 31 -15.51 1.60 -6.82
C LYS A 31 -14.97 1.21 -5.45
N VAL A 32 -15.59 0.24 -4.78
CA VAL A 32 -15.13 -0.26 -3.47
C VAL A 32 -13.68 -0.77 -3.58
N THR A 33 -13.38 -1.53 -4.63
CA THR A 33 -12.05 -2.05 -4.91
C THR A 33 -11.01 -0.93 -5.09
N ILE A 34 -11.37 0.12 -5.83
CA ILE A 34 -10.48 1.27 -6.05
C ILE A 34 -10.19 1.98 -4.71
N TYR A 35 -11.21 2.19 -3.88
CA TYR A 35 -11.00 2.77 -2.55
C TYR A 35 -10.10 1.91 -1.67
N TRP A 36 -10.27 0.59 -1.68
CA TRP A 36 -9.37 -0.32 -0.96
C TRP A 36 -7.91 -0.20 -1.40
N VAL A 37 -7.66 -0.15 -2.71
CA VAL A 37 -6.30 0.08 -3.23
C VAL A 37 -5.74 1.42 -2.79
N LEU A 38 -6.54 2.50 -2.87
CA LEU A 38 -6.12 3.82 -2.42
C LEU A 38 -5.75 3.82 -0.93
N CYS A 39 -6.57 3.19 -0.08
CA CYS A 39 -6.27 3.04 1.34
C CYS A 39 -4.94 2.29 1.55
N CYS A 40 -4.70 1.19 0.82
CA CYS A 40 -3.44 0.45 0.94
C CYS A 40 -2.22 1.28 0.50
N ILE A 41 -2.34 2.11 -0.54
CA ILE A 41 -1.26 3.01 -0.98
C ILE A 41 -0.99 4.07 0.10
N ILE A 42 -2.03 4.72 0.62
CA ILE A 42 -1.88 5.76 1.66
C ILE A 42 -1.24 5.16 2.91
N LEU A 43 -1.75 4.04 3.40
CA LEU A 43 -1.21 3.36 4.57
C LEU A 43 0.24 2.95 4.37
N HIS A 44 0.59 2.41 3.20
CA HIS A 44 1.97 2.01 2.91
C HIS A 44 2.91 3.23 2.90
N ASN A 45 2.50 4.32 2.26
CA ASN A 45 3.28 5.56 2.25
C ASN A 45 3.43 6.15 3.66
N MET A 46 2.40 6.06 4.50
CA MET A 46 2.51 6.49 5.90
C MET A 46 3.50 5.63 6.68
N ILE A 47 3.44 4.30 6.53
CA ILE A 47 4.38 3.38 7.19
C ILE A 47 5.81 3.71 6.79
N ILE A 48 6.10 3.87 5.49
CA ILE A 48 7.44 4.25 5.01
C ILE A 48 7.91 5.54 5.69
N ARG A 49 7.08 6.58 5.72
CA ARG A 49 7.43 7.85 6.35
C ARG A 49 7.69 7.72 7.85
N PHE A 50 6.92 6.89 8.54
CA PHE A 50 7.13 6.62 9.96
C PHE A 50 8.44 5.86 10.19
N GLU A 51 8.76 4.88 9.34
CA GLU A 51 10.02 4.14 9.42
C GLU A 51 11.21 5.05 9.15
N GLU A 52 11.14 5.93 8.14
CA GLU A 52 12.16 6.95 7.83
C GLU A 52 12.37 7.92 9.01
N GLU A 53 11.28 8.47 9.57
CA GLU A 53 11.38 9.41 10.71
C GLU A 53 11.95 8.75 11.98
N MET A 54 11.66 7.46 12.19
CA MET A 54 12.23 6.68 13.28
C MET A 54 13.72 6.42 13.08
N ASP A 55 14.15 6.09 11.86
CA ASP A 55 15.56 5.88 11.51
C ASP A 55 16.38 7.16 11.72
N ASP A 56 15.91 8.30 11.21
CA ASP A 56 16.52 9.62 11.41
C ASP A 56 16.66 9.99 12.90
N THR A 57 15.69 9.57 13.72
CA THR A 57 15.69 9.83 15.17
C THR A 57 16.70 8.94 15.90
N ILE A 58 16.86 7.69 15.47
CA ILE A 58 17.82 6.75 16.05
C ILE A 58 19.26 7.17 15.69
N GLU A 59 19.51 7.52 14.42
CA GLU A 59 20.83 7.98 13.94
C GLU A 59 21.30 9.21 14.73
N ARG A 60 20.45 10.24 14.83
CA ARG A 60 20.76 11.45 15.61
C ARG A 60 20.92 11.20 17.11
N SER A 61 20.34 10.12 17.63
CA SER A 61 20.52 9.69 19.02
C SER A 61 21.77 8.84 19.23
N THR A 62 22.47 8.40 18.18
CA THR A 62 23.73 7.66 18.30
C THR A 62 24.95 8.53 18.02
N ASP A 63 24.78 9.68 17.36
CA ASP A 63 25.86 10.65 17.05
C ASP A 63 26.56 11.32 18.26
N TRP A 64 26.05 11.17 19.48
CA TRP A 64 26.68 11.73 20.69
C TRP A 64 27.43 10.70 21.55
N ALA A 65 27.39 9.41 21.17
CA ALA A 65 28.07 8.30 21.87
C ALA A 65 29.43 7.98 21.21
#